data_AF-A0A401RT80-F1
#
_entry.id   AF-A0A401RT80-F1
#
_cell.length_a   1.000
_cell.length_b   1.000
_cell.length_c   1.000
_cell.angle_alpha   90.00
_cell.angle_beta   90.00
_cell.angle_gamma   90.00
#
_symmetry.space_group_name_H-M   'P 1'
#
loop_
_entity.id
_entity.type
_entity.pdbx_description
1 polymer ?
#
loop_
_entity_poly.entity_id
_entity_poly.type
_entity_poly.pdbx_seq_one_letter_code
_entity_poly.pdbx_strand_id
1 'polypeptide(L)'
;MTGLISEKSSARPRGRTESESMSDELAKQLASYKAQLQQVEAALSTDAENEDLLKLQKDLQEVIELTRDLLSNQPSVAAANADNSANSIPSHKWKTGDKCMAVWNEDGQ
;
A
#
# COMPACT_ATOMS: atom_id res chain seq x y z
N MET A 1 -16.75 29.44 48.90
CA MET A 1 -17.69 28.41 48.41
C MET A 1 -18.04 28.68 46.95
N THR A 2 -17.10 28.46 46.01
CA THR A 2 -17.41 28.23 44.59
C THR A 2 -16.16 27.61 43.97
N GLY A 3 -16.27 26.35 43.55
CA GLY A 3 -15.21 25.65 42.84
C GLY A 3 -15.23 26.03 41.36
N LEU A 4 -14.04 26.21 40.79
CA LEU A 4 -13.83 26.05 39.35
C LEU A 4 -12.80 24.91 39.19
N ILE A 5 -13.35 23.71 39.06
CA ILE A 5 -12.66 22.61 38.39
C ILE A 5 -12.55 22.98 36.91
N SER A 6 -11.44 23.61 36.52
CA SER A 6 -11.10 23.74 35.10
C SER A 6 -10.82 22.36 34.52
N GLU A 7 -11.90 21.79 34.00
CA GLU A 7 -11.99 21.10 32.71
C GLU A 7 -10.70 20.43 32.24
N LYS A 8 -10.53 19.20 32.71
CA LYS A 8 -9.67 18.21 32.09
C LYS A 8 -10.27 17.86 30.72
N SER A 9 -9.93 18.64 29.71
CA SER A 9 -10.22 18.34 28.30
C SER A 9 -8.93 17.91 27.60
N SER A 10 -8.34 16.81 28.08
CA SER A 10 -7.40 16.05 27.26
C SER A 10 -8.22 14.95 26.60
N ALA A 11 -8.82 15.31 25.47
CA ALA A 11 -9.56 14.42 24.61
C ALA A 11 -8.76 13.13 24.38
N ARG A 12 -9.46 11.99 24.49
CA ARG A 12 -8.95 10.65 24.18
C ARG A 12 -8.18 10.67 22.85
N PRO A 13 -7.08 9.89 22.73
CA PRO A 13 -6.44 9.69 21.45
C PRO A 13 -7.49 9.13 20.48
N ARG A 14 -7.77 9.89 19.41
CA ARG A 14 -8.55 9.42 18.27
C ARG A 14 -7.88 8.14 17.77
N GLY A 15 -8.69 7.12 17.51
CA GLY A 15 -8.27 5.75 17.21
C GLY A 15 -7.11 5.70 16.21
N ARG A 16 -6.04 5.03 16.62
CA ARG A 16 -4.86 4.82 15.80
C ARG A 16 -5.13 3.64 14.84
N THR A 17 -5.38 3.95 13.59
CA THR A 17 -4.56 3.46 12.48
C THR A 17 -4.30 1.95 12.32
N GLU A 18 -5.31 1.14 11.98
CA GLU A 18 -5.02 -0.20 11.43
C GLU A 18 -4.50 -0.12 9.97
N SER A 19 -4.82 0.96 9.22
CA SER A 19 -4.31 1.16 7.86
C SER A 19 -2.95 1.89 7.77
N GLU A 20 -2.53 2.66 8.79
CA GLU A 20 -1.19 3.29 8.75
C GLU A 20 -0.09 2.29 9.13
N SER A 21 -0.42 1.18 9.80
CA SER A 21 0.57 0.16 10.17
C SER A 21 1.17 -0.57 8.97
N MET A 22 0.38 -0.87 7.93
CA MET A 22 0.87 -1.60 6.76
C MET A 22 1.74 -0.72 5.86
N SER A 23 1.40 0.56 5.70
CA SER A 23 2.20 1.52 4.93
C SER A 23 3.50 1.88 5.64
N ASP A 24 3.48 2.01 6.98
CA ASP A 24 4.68 2.30 7.79
C ASP A 24 5.66 1.10 7.80
N GLU A 25 5.13 -0.13 7.89
CA GLU A 25 5.94 -1.35 7.74
C GLU A 25 6.53 -1.45 6.34
N LEU A 26 5.72 -1.20 5.31
CA LEU A 26 6.18 -1.28 3.92
C LEU A 26 7.22 -0.19 3.60
N ALA A 27 7.11 0.99 4.21
CA ALA A 27 8.12 2.04 4.15
C ALA A 27 9.43 1.65 4.86
N LYS A 28 9.36 0.98 6.01
CA LYS A 28 10.54 0.43 6.70
C LYS A 28 11.22 -0.64 5.87
N GLN A 29 10.45 -1.55 5.28
CA GLN A 29 10.97 -2.57 4.37
C GLN A 29 11.68 -1.93 3.18
N LEU A 30 11.10 -0.89 2.56
CA LEU A 30 11.73 -0.14 1.47
C LEU A 30 13.10 0.43 1.88
N ALA A 31 13.19 1.04 3.05
CA ALA A 31 14.45 1.55 3.58
C ALA A 31 15.48 0.43 3.81
N SER A 32 15.03 -0.70 4.34
CA SER A 32 15.87 -1.88 4.58
C SER A 32 16.42 -2.49 3.28
N TYR A 33 15.58 -2.64 2.25
CA TYR A 33 15.99 -3.15 0.94
C TYR A 33 16.96 -2.20 0.24
N LYS A 34 16.76 -0.87 0.36
CA LYS A 34 17.72 0.12 -0.18
C LYS A 34 19.08 0.01 0.48
N ALA A 35 19.13 -0.18 1.80
CA ALA A 35 20.38 -0.36 2.51
C ALA A 35 21.10 -1.66 2.08
N GLN A 36 20.35 -2.75 1.87
CA GLN A 36 20.88 -4.00 1.35
C GLN A 36 21.44 -3.82 -0.08
N LEU A 37 20.72 -3.08 -0.94
CA LEU A 37 21.17 -2.79 -2.31
C LEU A 37 22.54 -2.09 -2.28
N GLN A 38 22.72 -1.07 -1.44
CA GLN A 38 24.01 -0.37 -1.31
C GLN A 38 25.14 -1.30 -0.85
N GLN A 39 24.87 -2.22 0.08
CA GLN A 39 25.87 -3.22 0.48
C GLN A 39 26.22 -4.17 -0.67
N VAL A 40 25.22 -4.60 -1.43
CA VAL A 40 25.43 -5.44 -2.61
C VAL A 40 26.22 -4.71 -3.69
N GLU A 41 25.95 -3.43 -3.93
CA GLU A 41 26.71 -2.58 -4.86
C GLU A 41 28.16 -2.37 -4.40
N ALA A 42 28.39 -2.22 -3.09
CA ALA A 42 29.74 -2.14 -2.54
C ALA A 42 30.50 -3.47 -2.67
N ALA A 43 29.82 -4.60 -2.47
CA ALA A 43 30.39 -5.93 -2.68
C ALA A 43 30.67 -6.18 -4.17
N LEU A 44 29.75 -5.82 -5.07
CA LEU A 44 29.93 -5.89 -6.53
C LEU A 44 31.06 -4.98 -7.02
N SER A 45 31.33 -3.87 -6.35
CA SER A 45 32.51 -3.03 -6.66
C SER A 45 33.83 -3.74 -6.37
N THR A 46 33.81 -4.75 -5.48
CA THR A 46 34.98 -5.58 -5.15
C THR A 46 34.98 -6.88 -5.96
N ASP A 47 33.81 -7.44 -6.25
CA ASP A 47 33.62 -8.75 -6.90
C ASP A 47 32.50 -8.65 -7.96
N ALA A 48 32.83 -8.02 -9.10
CA ALA A 48 31.86 -7.64 -10.13
C ALA A 48 31.29 -8.81 -10.96
N GLU A 49 31.96 -9.97 -10.96
CA GLU A 49 31.54 -11.18 -11.67
C GLU A 49 30.71 -12.12 -10.79
N ASN A 50 30.35 -11.68 -9.58
CA ASN A 50 29.53 -12.47 -8.67
C ASN A 50 28.07 -12.52 -9.14
N GLU A 51 27.74 -13.60 -9.85
CA GLU A 51 26.41 -13.89 -10.39
C GLU A 51 25.31 -13.85 -9.31
N ASP A 52 25.62 -14.26 -8.07
CA ASP A 52 24.67 -14.24 -6.96
C ASP A 52 24.37 -12.80 -6.49
N LEU A 53 25.39 -11.94 -6.40
CA LEU A 53 25.21 -10.52 -6.08
C LEU A 53 24.47 -9.77 -7.19
N LEU A 54 24.72 -10.09 -8.47
CA LEU A 54 24.01 -9.52 -9.61
C LEU A 54 22.51 -9.88 -9.57
N LYS A 55 22.19 -11.14 -9.26
CA LYS A 55 20.79 -11.57 -9.07
C LYS A 55 20.16 -10.86 -7.87
N LEU A 56 20.86 -10.79 -6.75
CA LEU A 56 20.35 -10.14 -5.53
C LEU A 56 20.11 -8.64 -5.74
N GLN A 57 20.98 -7.94 -6.49
CA GLN A 57 20.77 -6.54 -6.86
C GLN A 57 19.48 -6.36 -7.67
N LYS A 58 19.27 -7.20 -8.69
CA LYS A 58 18.06 -7.17 -9.52
C LYS A 58 16.79 -7.45 -8.70
N ASP A 59 16.81 -8.50 -7.88
CA ASP A 59 15.70 -8.89 -7.03
C ASP A 59 15.32 -7.76 -6.05
N LEU A 60 16.32 -7.13 -5.40
CA LEU A 60 16.12 -5.99 -4.51
C LEU A 60 15.52 -4.77 -5.24
N GLN A 61 15.97 -4.45 -6.45
CA GLN A 61 15.35 -3.37 -7.23
C GLN A 61 13.88 -3.67 -7.53
N GLU A 62 13.58 -4.90 -7.96
CA GLU A 62 12.22 -5.31 -8.32
C GLU A 62 11.28 -5.24 -7.09
N VAL A 63 11.73 -5.73 -5.93
CA VAL A 63 10.96 -5.66 -4.68
C VAL A 63 10.78 -4.22 -4.22
N ILE A 64 11.80 -3.35 -4.35
CA ILE A 64 11.68 -1.92 -4.01
C ILE A 64 10.64 -1.23 -4.90
N GLU A 65 10.65 -1.49 -6.21
CA GLU A 65 9.68 -0.93 -7.14
C GLU A 65 8.27 -1.39 -6.82
N LEU A 66 8.08 -2.70 -6.58
CA LEU A 66 6.78 -3.27 -6.22
C LEU A 66 6.26 -2.70 -4.90
N THR A 67 7.13 -2.58 -3.90
CA THR A 67 6.84 -1.97 -2.59
C THR A 67 6.43 -0.51 -2.74
N ARG A 68 7.13 0.25 -3.61
CA ARG A 68 6.83 1.65 -3.88
C ARG A 68 5.51 1.82 -4.63
N ASP A 69 5.22 0.92 -5.57
CA ASP A 69 3.94 0.87 -6.30
C ASP A 69 2.80 0.57 -5.34
N LEU A 70 2.94 -0.41 -4.44
CA LEU A 70 1.95 -0.71 -3.39
C LEU A 70 1.72 0.47 -2.44
N LEU A 71 2.78 1.22 -2.09
CA LEU A 71 2.68 2.46 -1.32
C LEU A 71 1.96 3.58 -2.11
N SER A 72 2.21 3.68 -3.42
CA SER A 72 1.67 4.76 -4.28
C SER A 72 0.24 4.49 -4.74
N ASN A 73 -0.09 3.22 -4.98
CA ASN A 73 -1.40 2.74 -5.40
C ASN A 73 -2.36 2.55 -4.22
N GLN A 74 -1.94 2.92 -3.00
CA GLN A 74 -2.84 3.07 -1.88
C GLN A 74 -3.92 4.10 -2.27
N PRO A 75 -5.22 3.73 -2.33
CA PRO A 75 -6.23 4.55 -2.97
C PRO A 75 -6.50 5.81 -2.13
N SER A 76 -5.89 6.92 -2.52
CA SER A 76 -6.48 8.23 -2.26
C SER A 76 -7.74 8.33 -3.14
N VAL A 77 -8.88 7.94 -2.58
CA VAL A 77 -10.23 8.08 -3.16
C VAL A 77 -10.68 9.55 -3.31
N ALA A 78 -9.76 10.44 -3.66
CA ALA A 78 -9.99 11.87 -3.71
C ALA A 78 -9.37 12.50 -4.96
N ALA A 79 -9.87 12.14 -6.15
CA ALA A 79 -10.12 13.11 -7.23
C ALA A 79 -10.79 12.46 -8.45
N ALA A 80 -11.96 12.99 -8.80
CA ALA A 80 -12.60 13.03 -10.12
C ALA A 80 -12.89 11.66 -10.81
N ASN A 81 -14.12 11.14 -10.90
CA ASN A 81 -15.39 11.82 -11.22
C ASN A 81 -15.19 12.98 -12.21
N ALA A 82 -14.74 12.66 -13.42
CA ALA A 82 -14.94 13.50 -14.58
C ALA A 82 -15.59 12.65 -15.69
N ASP A 83 -16.89 12.86 -15.82
CA ASP A 83 -17.67 12.83 -17.05
C ASP A 83 -17.84 11.47 -17.78
N ASN A 84 -18.87 10.74 -17.35
CA ASN A 84 -19.55 9.76 -18.19
C ASN A 84 -20.58 10.52 -19.04
N SER A 85 -20.23 10.80 -20.29
CA SER A 85 -21.17 11.22 -21.32
C SER A 85 -21.24 10.14 -22.39
N ALA A 86 -22.02 9.10 -22.09
CA ALA A 86 -22.93 8.41 -23.00
C ALA A 86 -23.28 7.03 -22.44
N ASN A 87 -24.59 6.81 -22.30
CA ASN A 87 -25.24 5.51 -22.27
C ASN A 87 -25.33 4.78 -20.91
N SER A 88 -26.30 5.22 -20.10
CA SER A 88 -27.33 4.35 -19.47
C SER A 88 -26.91 2.91 -19.10
N ILE A 89 -26.13 2.71 -18.02
CA ILE A 89 -26.08 1.45 -17.26
C ILE A 89 -25.91 1.77 -15.76
N PRO A 90 -26.73 1.21 -14.85
CA PRO A 90 -26.72 1.57 -13.43
C PRO A 90 -25.36 1.25 -12.76
N SER A 91 -24.70 2.31 -12.29
CA SER A 91 -23.43 2.29 -11.56
C SER A 91 -23.57 1.57 -10.21
N HIS A 92 -23.37 0.25 -10.19
CA HIS A 92 -23.25 -0.48 -8.93
C HIS A 92 -21.89 -0.18 -8.31
N LYS A 93 -21.89 0.66 -7.27
CA LYS A 93 -20.73 0.95 -6.43
C LYS A 93 -20.62 -0.15 -5.39
N TRP A 94 -19.96 -1.25 -5.76
CA TRP A 94 -19.71 -2.38 -4.86
C TRP A 94 -18.92 -1.91 -3.63
N LYS A 95 -19.38 -2.32 -2.45
CA LYS A 95 -18.72 -2.02 -1.16
C LYS A 95 -18.22 -3.32 -0.55
N THR A 96 -17.15 -3.25 0.25
CA THR A 96 -16.58 -4.42 0.94
C THR A 96 -17.64 -5.07 1.82
N GLY A 97 -18.07 -6.29 1.45
CA GLY A 97 -19.20 -7.00 2.06
C GLY A 97 -20.31 -7.40 1.07
N ASP A 98 -20.31 -6.88 -0.15
CA ASP A 98 -21.22 -7.34 -1.22
C ASP A 98 -20.91 -8.79 -1.62
N LYS A 99 -21.92 -9.66 -1.56
CA LYS A 99 -21.80 -11.06 -2.00
C LYS A 99 -21.94 -11.14 -3.52
N CYS A 100 -20.86 -11.49 -4.20
CA CYS A 100 -20.90 -11.82 -5.62
C CYS A 100 -21.67 -13.13 -5.82
N MET A 101 -22.89 -13.04 -6.37
CA MET A 101 -23.56 -14.20 -6.95
C MET A 101 -23.21 -14.21 -8.44
N ALA A 102 -22.08 -14.81 -8.80
CA ALA A 102 -21.93 -15.30 -10.16
C ALA A 102 -22.76 -16.59 -10.25
N VAL A 103 -23.96 -16.51 -10.84
CA VAL A 103 -24.66 -17.73 -11.26
C VAL A 103 -23.82 -18.36 -12.37
N TRP A 104 -23.15 -19.45 -12.04
CA TRP A 104 -22.47 -20.29 -13.02
C TRP A 104 -23.52 -20.97 -13.90
N ASN A 105 -23.65 -20.50 -15.14
CA ASN A 105 -24.21 -21.19 -16.29
C ASN A 105 -23.15 -20.97 -17.39
N GLU A 106 -22.64 -21.91 -18.16
CA GLU A 106 -23.13 -23.20 -18.64
C GLU A 106 -21.89 -23.91 -19.23
N ASP A 107 -21.48 -25.07 -18.70
CA ASP A 107 -20.61 -25.98 -19.47
C ASP A 107 -21.56 -26.82 -20.33
N GLY A 108 -21.70 -26.41 -21.58
CA GLY A 108 -22.56 -27.07 -22.54
C GLY A 108 -21.92 -28.33 -23.09
N GLN A 109 -22.55 -29.48 -22.82
CA GLN A 109 -22.58 -30.61 -23.74
C GLN A 109 -23.87 -31.43 -23.59
#